data_AF-A0A7X7P1G1-F1
#
_entry.id   AF-A0A7X7P1G1-F1
#
_cell.length_a   1.000
_cell.length_b   1.000
_cell.length_c   1.000
_cell.angle_alpha   90.00
_cell.angle_beta   90.00
_cell.angle_gamma   90.00
#
_symmetry.space_group_name_H-M   'P 1'
#
loop_
_entity.id
_entity.type
_entity.pdbx_description
1 polymer ?
#
loop_
_entity_poly.entity_id
_entity_poly.type
_entity_poly.pdbx_seq_one_letter_code
_entity_poly.pdbx_strand_id
1 'polypeptide(L)'
;DIKQATHIARMMVTEWGMSDNLGPQFFGTREELLFLGREVNKSNEMSEETARKIDAEVKRIIDESYQKALDLLTDNRDKLDLLTALLIERESLDGRDVDDILKLGRIRTPAERNAPETAPETPPAEPPPA
;
A
#
# COMPACT_ATOMS: atom_id res chain seq x y z
N ASP A 1 8.41 -4.79 8.62
CA ASP A 1 7.56 -3.70 8.06
C ASP A 1 7.96 -2.30 8.51
N ILE A 2 7.99 -1.97 9.81
CA ILE A 2 8.28 -0.60 10.27
C ILE A 2 9.54 0.01 9.65
N LYS A 3 10.66 -0.72 9.65
CA LYS A 3 11.91 -0.28 9.00
C LYS A 3 11.71 0.09 7.52
N GLN A 4 10.95 -0.72 6.77
CA GLN A 4 10.69 -0.50 5.35
C GLN A 4 9.76 0.68 5.13
N ALA A 5 8.68 0.77 5.92
CA ALA A 5 7.75 1.89 5.86
C ALA A 5 8.46 3.22 6.15
N THR A 6 9.26 3.29 7.22
CA THR A 6 10.05 4.48 7.57
C THR A 6 11.06 4.83 6.47
N HIS A 7 11.70 3.83 5.87
CA HIS A 7 12.64 4.06 4.77
C HIS A 7 11.95 4.67 3.54
N ILE A 8 10.82 4.11 3.12
CA ILE A 8 10.02 4.63 2.00
C ILE A 8 9.52 6.05 2.31
N ALA A 9 8.95 6.28 3.50
CA ALA A 9 8.48 7.60 3.91
C ALA A 9 9.62 8.64 3.92
N ARG A 10 10.82 8.24 4.34
CA ARG A 10 12.00 9.11 4.27
C ARG A 10 12.37 9.44 2.83
N MET A 11 12.40 8.46 1.91
CA MET A 11 12.65 8.73 0.49
C MET A 11 11.58 9.62 -0.15
N MET A 12 10.31 9.43 0.20
CA MET A 12 9.21 10.29 -0.25
C MET A 12 9.51 11.76 0.05
N VAL A 13 9.96 12.04 1.28
CA VAL A 13 10.25 13.40 1.74
C VAL A 13 11.58 13.91 1.20
N THR A 14 12.65 13.12 1.27
CA THR A 14 14.02 13.61 1.02
C THR A 14 14.46 13.50 -0.43
N GLU A 15 13.89 12.58 -1.20
CA GLU A 15 14.33 12.28 -2.57
C GLU A 15 13.28 12.61 -3.62
N TRP A 16 12.02 12.28 -3.35
CA TRP A 16 10.94 12.44 -4.33
C TRP A 16 10.21 13.78 -4.20
N GLY A 17 10.48 14.55 -3.15
CA GLY A 17 9.86 15.86 -2.92
C GLY A 17 8.35 15.77 -2.65
N MET A 18 7.88 14.65 -2.09
CA MET A 18 6.47 14.37 -1.78
C MET A 18 6.06 14.92 -0.40
N SER A 19 6.54 16.11 -0.04
CA SER A 19 6.11 16.83 1.16
C SER A 19 5.69 18.24 0.79
N ASP A 20 4.45 18.60 1.13
CA ASP A 20 3.92 19.94 0.89
C ASP A 20 4.67 21.00 1.70
N ASN A 21 5.17 20.63 2.89
CA ASN A 21 5.87 21.53 3.81
C ASN A 21 7.31 21.83 3.39
N LEU A 22 7.99 20.87 2.75
CA LEU A 22 9.38 21.03 2.29
C LEU A 22 9.46 21.36 0.78
N GLY A 23 8.38 21.11 0.06
CA GLY A 23 8.27 21.31 -1.38
C GLY A 23 9.05 20.26 -2.18
N PRO A 24 9.06 20.40 -3.52
CA PRO A 24 9.70 19.46 -4.43
C PRO A 24 11.23 19.66 -4.47
N GLN A 25 11.91 19.37 -3.36
CA GLN A 25 13.36 19.51 -3.21
C GLN A 25 14.03 18.17 -2.89
N PHE A 26 15.24 17.99 -3.42
CA PHE A 26 16.11 16.85 -3.13
C PHE A 26 17.09 17.21 -2.02
N PHE A 27 17.01 16.52 -0.88
CA PHE A 27 17.84 16.78 0.30
C PHE A 27 19.11 15.90 0.39
N GLY A 28 19.32 15.03 -0.60
CA GLY A 28 20.49 14.16 -0.66
C GLY A 28 20.41 12.97 0.30
N THR A 29 20.79 11.80 -0.20
CA THR A 29 20.86 10.58 0.60
C THR A 29 22.16 10.57 1.40
N ARG A 30 22.09 10.16 2.68
CA ARG A 30 23.24 9.57 3.38
C ARG A 30 23.34 8.13 2.87
N GLU A 31 23.70 7.96 1.60
CA GLU A 31 24.06 6.65 1.09
C GLU A 31 25.37 6.28 1.80
N GLU A 32 25.29 5.32 2.72
CA GLU A 32 26.43 4.59 3.22
C GLU A 32 26.99 3.76 2.05
N LEU A 33 27.69 4.42 1.14
CA LEU A 33 28.42 3.76 0.07
C LEU A 33 29.49 2.88 0.72
N LEU A 34 29.24 1.58 0.79
CA LEU A 34 30.19 0.51 1.12
C LEU A 34 31.31 0.36 0.05
N PHE A 35 31.72 1.45 -0.60
CA PHE A 35 32.69 1.43 -1.68
C PHE A 35 34.13 1.52 -1.13
N LEU A 36 34.84 0.40 -1.25
CA LEU A 36 36.29 0.26 -1.40
C LEU A 36 37.15 1.50 -1.01
N GLY A 37 37.42 1.67 0.28
CA GLY A 37 38.62 2.37 0.77
C GLY A 37 38.74 3.87 0.48
N ARG A 38 37.65 4.57 0.14
CA ARG A 38 37.61 6.04 0.19
C ARG A 38 36.38 6.50 0.96
N GLU A 39 36.64 7.05 2.14
CA GLU A 39 35.67 7.85 2.89
C GLU A 39 35.25 9.06 2.04
N VAL A 40 34.21 8.89 1.22
CA VAL A 40 33.48 10.03 0.68
C VAL A 40 32.54 10.48 1.80
N ASN A 41 33.09 11.23 2.74
CA ASN A 41 32.32 12.06 3.66
C ASN A 41 31.63 13.16 2.85
N LYS A 42 30.59 12.82 2.08
CA LYS A 42 29.54 13.78 1.73
C LYS A 42 28.63 13.88 2.95
N SER A 43 29.12 14.55 3.98
CA SER A 43 28.26 15.10 5.02
C SER A 43 27.37 16.13 4.32
N ASN A 44 26.14 15.75 4.00
CA ASN A 44 25.13 16.71 3.56
C ASN A 44 25.04 17.77 4.66
N GLU A 45 25.34 19.02 4.31
CA GLU A 45 25.21 20.21 5.17
C GLU A 45 23.73 20.54 5.36
N MET A 46 22.97 19.59 5.89
CA MET A 46 21.58 19.79 6.25
C MET A 46 21.52 20.54 7.58
N SER A 47 20.83 21.67 7.62
CA SER A 47 20.60 22.38 8.88
C SER A 47 19.77 21.52 9.84
N GLU A 48 19.98 21.68 11.16
CA GLU A 48 19.16 20.99 12.16
C GLU A 48 17.67 21.29 11.99
N GLU A 49 17.33 22.52 11.58
CA GLU A 49 15.94 22.90 11.35
C GLU A 49 15.31 22.07 10.22
N THR A 50 16.02 21.91 9.10
CA THR A 50 15.55 21.08 7.98
C THR A 50 15.47 19.61 8.38
N ALA A 51 16.44 19.11 9.15
CA ALA A 51 16.42 17.74 9.67
C ALA A 51 15.17 17.47 10.52
N ARG A 52 14.85 18.38 11.44
CA ARG A 52 13.65 18.30 12.29
C ARG A 52 12.37 18.34 11.46
N LYS A 53 12.31 19.17 10.41
CA LYS A 53 11.16 19.22 9.49
C LYS A 53 10.97 17.90 8.74
N ILE A 54 12.05 17.29 8.25
CA ILE A 54 12.01 15.99 7.58
C ILE A 54 11.50 14.92 8.53
N ASP A 55 12.05 14.83 9.74
CA ASP A 55 11.63 13.81 10.70
C ASP A 55 10.15 13.98 11.11
N ALA A 56 9.66 15.22 11.22
CA ALA A 56 8.26 15.52 11.46
C ALA A 56 7.35 15.04 10.31
N GLU A 57 7.75 15.28 9.06
CA GLU A 57 6.99 14.82 7.89
C GLU A 57 6.98 13.30 7.74
N VAL A 58 8.12 12.64 7.99
CA VAL A 58 8.20 11.18 7.99
C VAL A 58 7.26 10.61 9.05
N LYS A 59 7.26 11.19 10.26
CA LYS A 59 6.34 10.77 11.31
C LYS A 59 4.88 10.93 10.89
N ARG A 60 4.52 12.09 10.31
CA ARG A 60 3.16 12.36 9.82
C ARG A 60 2.70 11.31 8.80
N ILE A 61 3.52 11.01 7.79
CA ILE A 61 3.20 10.02 6.76
C ILE A 61 2.98 8.63 7.37
N ILE A 62 3.82 8.22 8.32
CA ILE A 62 3.72 6.92 8.97
C ILE A 62 2.44 6.83 9.82
N ASP A 63 2.16 7.86 10.63
CA ASP A 63 0.96 7.87 11.48
C ASP A 63 -0.32 7.85 10.64
N GLU A 64 -0.40 8.65 9.56
CA GLU A 64 -1.54 8.66 8.63
C GLU A 64 -1.72 7.32 7.92
N SER A 65 -0.63 6.73 7.44
CA SER A 65 -0.68 5.43 6.76
C SER A 65 -1.09 4.31 7.71
N TYR A 66 -0.61 4.35 8.95
CA TYR A 66 -0.99 3.40 9.99
C TYR A 66 -2.48 3.53 10.32
N GLN A 67 -2.97 4.75 10.55
CA GLN A 67 -4.37 4.98 10.85
C GLN A 67 -5.26 4.53 9.69
N LYS A 68 -4.90 4.88 8.45
CA LYS A 68 -5.63 4.42 7.26
C LYS A 68 -5.69 2.90 7.15
N ALA A 69 -4.59 2.21 7.44
CA ALA A 69 -4.57 0.74 7.45
C ALA A 69 -5.47 0.18 8.56
N LEU A 70 -5.42 0.77 9.75
CA LEU A 70 -6.27 0.37 10.88
C LEU A 70 -7.76 0.56 10.57
N ASP A 71 -8.13 1.69 10.00
CA ASP A 71 -9.50 2.00 9.60
C ASP A 71 -9.97 0.99 8.54
N LEU A 72 -9.16 0.74 7.50
CA LEU A 72 -9.49 -0.23 6.45
C LEU A 72 -9.72 -1.64 6.99
N LEU A 73 -8.88 -2.09 7.93
CA LEU A 73 -8.99 -3.40 8.57
C LEU A 73 -10.20 -3.47 9.52
N THR A 74 -10.53 -2.37 10.19
CA THR A 74 -11.66 -2.29 11.13
C THR A 74 -12.99 -2.25 10.37
N ASP A 75 -13.06 -1.47 9.29
CA ASP A 75 -14.25 -1.37 8.42
C ASP A 75 -14.58 -2.69 7.71
N ASN A 76 -13.59 -3.56 7.54
CA ASN A 76 -13.74 -4.88 6.91
C ASN A 76 -13.48 -6.02 7.90
N ARG A 77 -13.80 -5.81 9.18
CA ARG A 77 -13.49 -6.76 10.25
C ARG A 77 -14.11 -8.14 10.02
N ASP A 78 -15.33 -8.19 9.52
CA ASP A 78 -16.07 -9.40 9.17
C ASP A 78 -15.31 -10.26 8.15
N LYS A 79 -14.80 -9.64 7.08
CA LYS A 79 -14.01 -10.31 6.04
C LYS A 79 -12.65 -10.77 6.57
N LEU A 80 -12.02 -9.97 7.43
CA LEU A 80 -10.75 -10.32 8.07
C LEU A 80 -10.90 -11.54 8.99
N ASP A 81 -11.97 -11.59 9.78
CA ASP A 81 -12.26 -12.72 10.67
C ASP A 81 -12.54 -14.00 9.85
N LEU A 82 -13.31 -13.89 8.76
CA LEU A 82 -13.54 -14.99 7.83
C LEU A 82 -12.24 -15.49 7.17
N LEU A 83 -11.42 -14.57 6.66
CA LEU A 83 -10.13 -14.90 6.06
C LEU A 83 -9.23 -15.64 7.07
N THR A 84 -9.21 -15.17 8.31
CA THR A 84 -8.42 -15.78 9.39
C THR A 84 -8.91 -17.19 9.71
N ALA A 85 -10.23 -17.39 9.84
CA ALA A 85 -10.81 -18.70 10.09
C ALA A 85 -10.46 -19.71 8.98
N LEU A 86 -10.53 -19.28 7.72
CA LEU A 86 -10.19 -20.12 6.57
C LEU A 86 -8.69 -20.43 6.48
N LEU A 87 -7.82 -19.48 6.86
CA LEU A 87 -6.36 -19.73 6.94
C LEU A 87 -6.02 -20.76 8.02
N ILE A 88 -6.73 -20.76 9.15
CA ILE A 88 -6.55 -21.77 10.20
C ILE A 88 -6.95 -23.16 9.68
N GLU A 89 -8.01 -23.26 8.88
CA GLU A 89 -8.48 -24.53 8.33
C GLU A 89 -7.59 -25.07 7.19
N ARG A 90 -7.14 -24.18 6.29
CA ARG A 90 -6.49 -24.59 5.02
C ARG A 90 -4.99 -24.33 4.96
N GLU A 91 -4.42 -23.66 5.97
CA GLU A 91 -3.01 -23.26 6.11
C GLU A 91 -2.52 -22.23 5.07
N SER A 92 -3.03 -22.30 3.83
CA SER A 92 -2.72 -21.40 2.73
C SER A 92 -3.98 -21.05 1.94
N LEU A 93 -4.01 -19.83 1.40
CA LEU A 93 -5.04 -19.32 0.51
C LEU A 93 -4.39 -18.67 -0.71
N ASP A 94 -4.94 -18.94 -1.89
CA ASP A 94 -4.50 -18.27 -3.11
C ASP A 94 -5.09 -16.86 -3.21
N GLY A 95 -4.46 -15.98 -3.99
CA GLY A 95 -4.99 -14.63 -4.23
C GLY A 95 -6.42 -14.60 -4.77
N ARG A 96 -6.84 -15.63 -5.53
CA ARG A 96 -8.22 -15.78 -6.01
C ARG A 96 -9.20 -16.11 -4.88
N ASP A 97 -8.77 -16.89 -3.88
CA ASP A 97 -9.59 -17.18 -2.70
C ASP A 97 -9.80 -15.90 -1.88
N VAL A 98 -8.75 -15.09 -1.73
CA VAL A 98 -8.83 -13.80 -1.03
C VAL A 98 -9.78 -12.85 -1.75
N ASP A 99 -9.67 -12.72 -3.08
CA ASP A 99 -10.54 -11.84 -3.87
C ASP A 99 -12.02 -12.28 -3.79
N ASP A 100 -12.29 -13.58 -3.84
CA ASP A 100 -13.63 -14.14 -3.63
C ASP A 100 -14.17 -13.79 -2.24
N ILE A 101 -13.37 -13.94 -1.19
CA ILE A 101 -13.76 -13.58 0.19
C ILE A 101 -14.07 -12.08 0.30
N LEU A 102 -13.24 -11.23 -0.29
CA LEU A 102 -13.41 -9.77 -0.22
C LEU A 102 -14.66 -9.28 -0.96
N LYS A 103 -15.00 -9.90 -2.10
CA LYS A 103 -16.12 -9.51 -2.97
C LYS A 103 -17.45 -10.19 -2.59
N LEU A 104 -17.40 -11.46 -2.22
CA LEU A 104 -18.58 -12.33 -2.09
C LEU A 104 -18.80 -12.84 -0.67
N GLY A 105 -17.85 -12.63 0.25
CA GLY A 105 -17.91 -13.17 1.61
C GLY A 105 -17.81 -14.70 1.67
N ARG A 106 -17.36 -15.36 0.59
CA ARG A 106 -17.13 -16.81 0.52
C ARG A 106 -16.18 -17.15 -0.61
N ILE A 107 -15.54 -18.32 -0.53
CA ILE A 107 -14.75 -18.86 -1.64
C ILE A 107 -15.69 -19.49 -2.68
N ARG A 108 -15.46 -19.22 -3.97
CA ARG A 108 -16.16 -19.89 -5.05
C ARG A 108 -15.72 -21.34 -5.16
N THR A 109 -16.66 -22.24 -5.43
CA THR A 109 -16.36 -23.63 -5.74
C THR A 109 -15.58 -23.74 -7.06
N PRO A 110 -14.83 -24.84 -7.29
CA PRO A 110 -14.13 -25.05 -8.56
C PRO A 110 -15.05 -24.96 -9.79
N ALA A 111 -16.31 -25.40 -9.66
CA ALA A 111 -17.28 -25.31 -10.74
C ALA A 111 -17.68 -23.85 -11.05
N GLU A 112 -17.90 -23.02 -10.02
CA GLU A 112 -18.22 -21.59 -10.17
C GLU A 112 -17.06 -20.79 -10.78
N ARG A 113 -15.81 -21.21 -10.54
CA ARG A 113 -14.62 -20.57 -11.13
C ARG A 113 -14.40 -20.90 -12.59
N ASN A 114 -14.85 -22.08 -13.01
CA ASN A 114 -14.71 -22.57 -14.38
C ASN A 114 -15.93 -22.24 -15.26
N ALA A 115 -17.01 -21.72 -14.66
CA ALA A 115 -18.15 -21.23 -15.42
C ALA A 115 -17.75 -19.96 -16.17
N PRO A 116 -18.04 -19.85 -17.48
CA PRO A 116 -17.81 -18.61 -18.21
C PRO A 116 -18.62 -17.50 -17.56
N GLU A 117 -17.94 -16.42 -17.19
CA GLU A 117 -18.53 -15.20 -16.66
C GLU A 117 -19.58 -14.72 -17.67
N THR A 118 -20.86 -14.88 -17.36
CA THR A 118 -21.94 -14.47 -18.26
C THR A 118 -21.78 -12.97 -18.50
N ALA A 119 -21.52 -12.64 -19.77
CA ALA A 119 -21.38 -11.28 -20.27
C ALA A 119 -22.53 -10.38 -19.76
N PRO A 120 -22.28 -9.08 -19.54
CA PRO A 120 -23.33 -8.18 -19.08
C PRO A 120 -24.50 -8.20 -20.08
N GLU A 121 -25.71 -8.37 -19.55
CA GLU A 121 -26.95 -8.31 -20.31
C GLU A 121 -26.94 -7.05 -21.17
N THR A 122 -26.97 -7.24 -22.49
CA THR A 122 -27.20 -6.14 -23.43
C THR A 122 -28.63 -5.66 -23.17
N PRO A 123 -28.87 -4.37 -22.89
CA PRO A 123 -30.23 -3.89 -22.65
C PRO A 123 -31.11 -4.15 -23.91
N PRO A 124 -32.39 -4.51 -23.73
CA PRO A 124 -33.24 -4.88 -24.85
C PRO A 124 -33.42 -3.67 -25.77
N ALA A 125 -33.10 -3.87 -27.05
CA ALA A 125 -33.33 -2.88 -28.09
C ALA A 125 -34.82 -2.54 -28.16
N GLU A 126 -35.14 -1.27 -27.98
CA GLU A 126 -36.48 -0.71 -28.22
C GLU A 126 -36.87 -0.94 -29.70
N PRO A 127 -38.10 -1.38 -30.00
CA PRO A 127 -38.54 -1.54 -31.38
C PRO A 127 -38.72 -0.18 -32.06
N PRO A 128 -38.48 -0.07 -33.38
CA PRO A 128 -38.53 1.21 -34.09
C PRO A 128 -39.97 1.76 -34.15
N PRO A 129 -40.13 3.09 -34.16
CA PRO A 129 -41.45 3.72 -34.28
C PRO A 129 -42.03 3.51 -35.69
N ALA A 130 -43.35 3.28 -35.74
CA ALA A 130 -44.17 3.28 -36.95
C ALA A 130 -44.80 4.65 -37.19
#